data_AF-A0A1L5PA39-F1
#
_entry.id   AF-A0A1L5PA39-F1
#
_cell.length_a   1.000
_cell.length_b   1.000
_cell.length_c   1.000
_cell.angle_alpha   90.00
_cell.angle_beta   90.00
_cell.angle_gamma   90.00
#
_symmetry.space_group_name_H-M   'P 1'
#
loop_
_entity.id
_entity.type
_entity.pdbx_description
1 polymer ?
#
loop_
_entity_poly.entity_id
_entity_poly.type
_entity_poly.pdbx_seq_one_letter_code
_entity_poly.pdbx_strand_id
1 'polypeptide(L)' 'MSDPITPVAPSWRSPPPQRQQVRGHAPCGRIGEPEDLVMAITAFCAADGEWINSHLDFADGGFL' A
#
# COMPACT_ATOMS: atom_id res chain seq x y z
N MET A 1 21.07 -14.89 -9.88
CA MET A 1 20.67 -13.48 -9.66
C MET A 1 19.59 -13.54 -8.61
N SER A 2 19.93 -13.22 -7.36
CA SER A 2 19.03 -13.41 -6.22
C SER A 2 17.90 -12.39 -6.28
N ASP A 3 16.66 -12.86 -6.07
CA ASP A 3 15.48 -11.99 -5.96
C ASP A 3 15.70 -10.89 -4.90
N PRO A 4 15.21 -9.66 -5.14
CA PRO A 4 15.34 -8.58 -4.16
C PRO A 4 14.59 -8.94 -2.87
N ILE A 5 15.19 -8.56 -1.75
CA ILE A 5 14.77 -8.84 -0.36
C ILE A 5 13.39 -8.27 0.01
N THR A 6 12.70 -7.56 -0.88
CA THR A 6 11.35 -7.06 -0.64
C THR A 6 10.41 -8.22 -0.32
N PRO A 7 9.95 -8.39 0.94
CA PRO A 7 9.05 -9.47 1.28
C PRO A 7 7.69 -9.12 0.71
N VAL A 8 7.37 -9.65 -0.47
CA VAL A 8 6.00 -9.64 -0.97
C VAL A 8 5.17 -10.59 -0.13
N ALA A 9 4.16 -10.08 0.56
CA ALA A 9 3.25 -10.91 1.33
C ALA A 9 2.66 -12.01 0.42
N PRO A 10 2.57 -13.27 0.86
CA PRO A 10 2.03 -14.36 0.05
C PRO A 10 0.63 -14.09 -0.53
N SER A 11 -0.17 -13.25 0.13
CA SER A 11 -1.50 -12.78 -0.31
C SER A 11 -1.46 -11.93 -1.59
N TRP A 12 -0.32 -11.35 -1.96
CA TRP A 12 -0.16 -10.59 -3.21
C TRP A 12 0.01 -11.53 -4.43
N ARG A 13 0.08 -12.85 -4.18
CA ARG A 13 0.03 -13.91 -5.20
C ARG A 13 -1.40 -14.35 -5.54
N SER A 14 -2.43 -13.60 -5.13
CA SER A 14 -3.82 -13.93 -5.46
C SER A 14 -4.03 -14.05 -6.99
N PRO A 15 -4.84 -15.05 -7.45
CA PRO A 15 -5.18 -15.23 -8.85
C PRO A 15 -5.72 -13.92 -9.45
N PRO A 16 -5.43 -13.60 -10.73
CA PRO A 16 -5.89 -12.38 -11.39
C PRO A 16 -7.39 -12.03 -11.19
N PRO A 17 -8.34 -13.00 -11.17
CA PRO A 17 -9.75 -12.71 -10.91
C PRO A 17 -10.03 -12.09 -9.53
N GLN A 18 -9.28 -12.51 -8.51
CA GLN A 18 -9.42 -12.00 -7.15
C GLN A 18 -8.96 -10.55 -7.06
N ARG A 19 -7.89 -10.18 -7.79
CA ARG A 19 -7.43 -8.79 -7.86
C ARG A 19 -8.48 -7.87 -8.51
N GLN A 20 -9.19 -8.36 -9.52
CA GLN A 20 -10.29 -7.61 -10.15
C GLN A 20 -11.48 -7.39 -9.20
N GLN A 21 -11.85 -8.38 -8.40
CA GLN A 21 -12.92 -8.22 -7.41
C GLN A 21 -12.57 -7.16 -6.35
N VAL A 22 -11.31 -7.13 -5.91
CA VAL A 22 -10.87 -6.17 -4.87
C VAL A 22 -10.72 -4.74 -5.42
N ARG A 23 -10.36 -4.58 -6.71
CA ARG A 23 -10.29 -3.26 -7.37
C ARG A 23 -11.59 -2.46 -7.30
N GLY A 24 -12.72 -3.14 -7.37
CA GLY A 24 -14.04 -2.50 -7.35
C GLY A 24 -14.48 -2.00 -5.97
N HIS A 25 -13.78 -2.39 -4.90
CA HIS A 25 -14.14 -2.03 -3.53
C HIS A 25 -13.32 -0.85 -2.99
N ALA A 26 -12.11 -0.62 -3.53
CA ALA A 26 -11.34 0.57 -3.19
C ALA A 26 -11.93 1.78 -3.95
N PRO A 27 -12.38 2.85 -3.28
CA PRO A 27 -12.87 4.08 -3.91
C PRO A 27 -11.87 4.70 -4.89
N CYS A 28 -10.57 4.52 -4.69
CA CYS A 28 -9.55 4.98 -5.64
C CYS A 28 -9.58 4.25 -7.00
N GLY A 29 -10.36 3.16 -7.12
CA GLY A 29 -10.58 2.41 -8.35
C GLY A 29 -9.39 1.57 -8.81
N ARG A 30 -8.35 1.41 -7.98
CA ARG A 30 -7.15 0.65 -8.32
C ARG A 30 -6.59 -0.11 -7.11
N ILE A 31 -5.74 -1.10 -7.41
CA ILE A 31 -4.85 -1.68 -6.39
C ILE A 31 -3.65 -0.73 -6.25
N GLY A 32 -3.22 -0.50 -5.01
CA GLY A 32 -2.00 0.21 -4.71
C GLY A 32 -0.77 -0.55 -5.22
N GLU A 33 0.21 0.17 -5.72
CA GLU A 33 1.53 -0.36 -6.04
C GLU A 33 2.48 -0.11 -4.86
N PRO A 34 3.59 -0.86 -4.72
CA PRO A 34 4.57 -0.64 -3.64
C PRO A 34 5.02 0.81 -3.48
N GLU A 35 5.14 1.54 -4.59
CA GLU A 35 5.55 2.94 -4.62
C GLU A 35 4.57 3.85 -3.88
N ASP A 36 3.28 3.55 -3.88
CA ASP A 36 2.28 4.33 -3.14
C ASP A 36 2.53 4.30 -1.63
N LEU A 37 2.89 3.12 -1.11
CA LEU A 37 3.24 2.95 0.30
C LEU A 37 4.56 3.66 0.63
N VAL A 38 5.56 3.59 -0.27
CA VAL A 38 6.83 4.30 -0.10
C VAL A 38 6.61 5.81 -0.03
N MET A 39 5.71 6.37 -0.83
CA MET A 39 5.36 7.79 -0.77
C MET A 39 4.70 8.17 0.57
N ALA A 40 3.78 7.33 1.08
CA ALA A 40 3.18 7.56 2.39
C ALA A 40 4.24 7.56 3.52
N ILE A 41 5.13 6.56 3.53
CA ILE A 41 6.23 6.48 4.51
C ILE A 41 7.17 7.68 4.38
N THR A 42 7.52 8.07 3.15
CA THR A 42 8.40 9.21 2.89
C THR A 42 7.81 10.50 3.45
N ALA A 43 6.50 10.71 3.31
CA ALA A 43 5.82 11.86 3.90
C ALA A 43 5.86 11.84 5.44
N PHE A 44 5.66 10.69 6.08
CA PHE A 44 5.76 10.56 7.54
C PHE A 44 7.19 10.75 8.06
N CYS A 45 8.21 10.38 7.29
CA CYS A 45 9.61 10.56 7.67
C CYS A 45 10.17 11.94 7.30
N ALA A 46 9.44 12.75 6.54
CA ALA A 46 9.84 14.13 6.24
C ALA A 46 9.66 15.04 7.46
N ALA A 47 10.35 16.19 7.47
CA ALA A 47 10.20 17.18 8.54
C ALA A 47 8.74 17.64 8.71
N ASP A 48 8.00 17.75 7.60
CA ASP A 48 6.58 18.13 7.62
C ASP A 48 5.68 17.08 8.31
N GLY A 49 6.15 15.83 8.42
CA GLY A 49 5.45 14.74 9.10
C GLY A 49 5.70 14.67 10.60
N GLU A 50 6.59 15.49 11.18
CA GLU A 50 7.05 15.37 12.58
C GLU A 50 5.90 15.37 13.61
N TRP A 51 4.82 16.11 13.33
CA TRP A 51 3.69 16.21 14.25
C TRP A 51 2.66 15.09 14.11
N ILE A 52 2.83 14.19 13.14
CA ILE A 52 1.98 13.02 12.94
C ILE A 52 2.66 11.83 13.63
N ASN A 53 2.23 11.52 14.84
CA ASN A 53 2.78 10.43 15.65
C ASN A 53 1.69 9.65 16.35
N SER A 54 1.97 8.38 16.70
CA SER A 54 1.05 7.51 17.46
C SER A 54 -0.34 7.30 16.82
N HIS A 55 -0.48 7.48 15.51
CA HIS A 55 -1.69 7.20 14.75
C HIS A 55 -1.58 5.86 14.00
N LEU A 56 -2.75 5.26 13.70
CA LEU A 56 -2.86 4.18 12.73
C LEU A 56 -3.41 4.79 11.43
N ASP A 57 -2.53 4.95 10.45
CA ASP A 57 -2.88 5.52 9.16
C ASP A 57 -3.06 4.43 8.09
N PHE A 58 -4.01 4.65 7.18
CA PHE A 58 -4.33 3.71 6.11
C PHE A 58 -3.95 4.28 4.75
N ALA A 59 -3.09 3.54 4.03
CA ALA A 59 -2.72 3.79 2.64
C ALA A 59 -3.30 2.69 1.75
N ASP A 60 -4.62 2.57 1.72
CA ASP A 60 -5.35 1.43 1.13
C ASP A 60 -6.26 1.81 -0.04
N GLY A 61 -6.22 3.07 -0.49
CA GLY A 61 -7.11 3.56 -1.54
C GLY A 61 -8.55 3.82 -1.09
N GLY A 62 -8.78 3.91 0.23
CA GLY A 62 -10.09 4.15 0.85
C GLY A 62 -10.92 2.89 1.02
N PHE A 63 -10.28 1.72 1.04
CA PHE A 63 -10.96 0.42 1.02
C PHE A 63 -11.75 0.12 2.30
N LEU A 64 -11.28 0.61 3.46
CA LEU A 64 -11.95 0.41 4.75
C LEU A 64 -13.38 0.98 4.82
#